data_AF-C4RC07-F1
#
_entry.id   AF-C4RC07-F1
#
_cell.length_a   1.000
_cell.length_b   1.000
_cell.length_c   1.000
_cell.angle_alpha   90.00
_cell.angle_beta   90.00
_cell.angle_gamma   90.00
#
_symmetry.space_group_name_H-M   'P 1'
#
loop_
_entity.id
_entity.type
_entity.pdbx_description
1 polymer ?
#
loop_
_entity_poly.entity_id
_entity_poly.type
_entity_poly.pdbx_seq_one_letter_code
_entity_poly.pdbx_strand_id
1 'polypeptide(L)'
;MKLLVVGASYRTAPVATLEQLAVGPADLTRTLDHLLAQPYVSEAVLVSTCNRVEVYAVVSGFHGGLGDICAVLAERAGAPPASLANHLYVHYDAAAVDHVFRVAAGLDSMVVGEAQILGQLRDAYHWASGADSAGRLLHELMQQALRVGKRAHAETGIDRAGQSVVSAALDLAAGYLDGALAGRPALVVGAGAMGALGVATLSRLGAGPLTVTNRGADRAVRLAESYGASAAPMAGLTDVLSTVDIVVAATAATEPVLTREVVTRALAGRNPDRGPLVLLDLAVPRDVEAGVAGLPGVEVIVFSGWRRPWPAAPPPPNPPPSNGSSPPRSSPSSPGCAAPTWPRPWPPCAAGPRTWSPPSCAGWASAAPTSATTSAPRWPGRCTGWCSGCCTSPPCGSANSRPSPAATSTPRCCASCSTSRSRRPRPSTPFPTWSKPTPPRTPEARD
;
A
#
# COMPACT_ATOMS: atom_id res chain seq x y z
N MET A 1 15.63 -7.18 17.72
CA MET A 1 14.87 -7.22 16.46
C MET A 1 13.52 -6.58 16.71
N LYS A 2 13.16 -5.60 15.89
CA LYS A 2 11.97 -4.76 16.03
C LYS A 2 11.29 -4.61 14.68
N LEU A 3 9.97 -4.63 14.66
CA LEU A 3 9.18 -4.40 13.45
C LEU A 3 9.06 -2.89 13.19
N LEU A 4 9.31 -2.49 11.95
CA LEU A 4 9.21 -1.11 11.50
C LEU A 4 8.48 -1.07 10.15
N VAL A 5 7.58 -0.12 9.99
CA VAL A 5 6.98 0.22 8.70
C VAL A 5 7.34 1.66 8.40
N VAL A 6 7.94 1.88 7.24
CA VAL A 6 8.22 3.22 6.71
C VAL A 6 7.56 3.29 5.35
N GLY A 7 6.74 4.31 5.12
CA GLY A 7 6.05 4.42 3.85
C GLY A 7 5.40 5.77 3.60
N ALA A 8 4.96 5.96 2.37
CA ALA A 8 4.11 7.06 1.96
C ALA A 8 2.79 6.51 1.42
N SER A 9 1.72 7.29 1.55
CA SER A 9 0.42 6.96 0.98
C SER A 9 -0.22 8.19 0.36
N TYR A 10 -1.32 7.99 -0.36
CA TYR A 10 -2.15 9.07 -0.89
C TYR A 10 -2.64 10.08 0.16
N ARG A 11 -2.59 9.71 1.46
CA ARG A 11 -2.94 10.62 2.57
C ARG A 11 -1.79 11.55 2.98
N THR A 12 -0.55 11.12 2.78
CA THR A 12 0.65 11.82 3.31
C THR A 12 1.53 12.41 2.22
N ALA A 13 1.40 11.93 0.99
CA ALA A 13 2.21 12.32 -0.15
C ALA A 13 1.35 12.67 -1.37
N PRO A 14 1.67 13.76 -2.10
CA PRO A 14 1.12 13.99 -3.44
C PRO A 14 1.45 12.85 -4.40
N VAL A 15 0.65 12.70 -5.45
CA VAL A 15 0.83 11.64 -6.47
C VAL A 15 2.23 11.66 -7.08
N ALA A 16 2.77 12.84 -7.42
CA ALA A 16 4.12 12.96 -7.98
C ALA A 16 5.21 12.38 -7.06
N THR A 17 5.06 12.50 -5.74
CA THR A 17 5.99 11.91 -4.76
C THR A 17 5.82 10.39 -4.67
N LEU A 18 4.58 9.89 -4.77
CA LEU A 18 4.32 8.45 -4.81
C LEU A 18 4.87 7.81 -6.08
N GLU A 19 4.78 8.49 -7.23
CA GLU A 19 5.37 8.03 -8.50
C GLU A 19 6.89 7.93 -8.43
N GLN A 20 7.56 8.89 -7.78
CA GLN A 20 9.01 8.83 -7.53
C GLN A 20 9.39 7.65 -6.63
N LEU A 21 8.58 7.39 -5.60
CA LEU A 21 8.82 6.28 -4.67
C LEU A 21 8.43 4.91 -5.26
N ALA A 22 7.58 4.88 -6.28
CA ALA A 22 7.01 3.65 -6.82
C ALA A 22 8.12 2.72 -7.35
N VAL A 23 8.02 1.44 -6.97
CA VAL A 23 8.94 0.40 -7.43
C VAL A 23 8.21 -0.52 -8.37
N GLY A 24 8.66 -0.55 -9.62
CA GLY A 24 8.13 -1.44 -10.65
C GLY A 24 8.69 -2.86 -10.51
N PRO A 25 8.05 -3.87 -11.13
CA PRO A 25 8.46 -5.28 -11.00
C PRO A 25 9.93 -5.56 -11.36
N ALA A 26 10.48 -4.84 -12.35
CA ALA A 26 11.86 -5.00 -12.80
C ALA A 26 12.90 -4.53 -11.75
N ASP A 27 12.53 -3.61 -10.87
CA ASP A 27 13.42 -3.03 -9.86
C ASP A 27 13.18 -3.61 -8.45
N LEU A 28 12.14 -4.43 -8.28
CA LEU A 28 11.67 -4.87 -6.97
C LEU A 28 12.73 -5.71 -6.23
N THR A 29 13.26 -6.74 -6.87
CA THR A 29 14.31 -7.61 -6.30
C THR A 29 15.55 -6.80 -5.94
N ARG A 30 16.02 -5.95 -6.86
CA ARG A 30 17.19 -5.07 -6.62
C ARG A 30 16.98 -4.15 -5.42
N THR A 31 15.77 -3.63 -5.25
CA THR A 31 15.44 -2.75 -4.12
C THR A 31 15.42 -3.54 -2.80
N LEU A 32 14.87 -4.76 -2.81
CA LEU A 32 14.87 -5.64 -1.64
C LEU A 32 16.30 -6.05 -1.24
N ASP A 33 17.13 -6.44 -2.20
CA ASP A 33 18.54 -6.77 -1.95
C ASP A 33 19.29 -5.58 -1.35
N HIS A 34 19.04 -4.38 -1.87
CA HIS A 34 19.65 -3.16 -1.37
C HIS A 34 19.17 -2.79 0.04
N LEU A 35 17.90 -3.07 0.38
CA LEU A 35 17.40 -2.93 1.76
C LEU A 35 18.11 -3.91 2.71
N LEU A 36 18.25 -5.18 2.32
CA LEU A 36 18.92 -6.21 3.15
C LEU A 36 20.43 -5.99 3.29
N ALA A 37 21.05 -5.29 2.33
CA ALA A 37 22.45 -4.91 2.43
C ALA A 37 22.71 -3.83 3.50
N GLN A 38 21.65 -3.19 4.02
CA GLN A 38 21.79 -2.14 5.03
C GLN A 38 22.10 -2.74 6.42
N PRO A 39 22.95 -2.08 7.24
CA PRO A 39 23.44 -2.64 8.49
C PRO A 39 22.34 -2.99 9.52
N TYR A 40 21.24 -2.24 9.52
CA TYR A 40 20.19 -2.40 10.52
C TYR A 40 18.98 -3.19 10.04
N VAL A 41 18.91 -3.60 8.77
CA VAL A 41 17.75 -4.28 8.17
C VAL A 41 18.04 -5.77 7.98
N SER A 42 17.22 -6.64 8.58
CA SER A 42 17.41 -8.10 8.50
C SER A 42 16.34 -8.82 7.68
N GLU A 43 15.15 -8.23 7.57
CA GLU A 43 14.06 -8.75 6.75
C GLU A 43 13.36 -7.54 6.12
N ALA A 44 12.86 -7.67 4.89
CA ALA A 44 12.11 -6.63 4.19
C ALA A 44 10.99 -7.20 3.31
N VAL A 45 9.84 -6.54 3.32
CA VAL A 45 8.75 -6.72 2.36
C VAL A 45 8.38 -5.32 1.83
N LEU A 46 8.37 -5.16 0.52
CA LEU A 46 8.06 -3.89 -0.14
C LEU A 46 6.70 -3.98 -0.83
N VAL A 47 5.75 -3.16 -0.37
CA VAL A 47 4.43 -3.01 -0.98
C VAL A 47 4.43 -1.72 -1.79
N SER A 48 4.35 -1.84 -3.11
CA SER A 48 4.29 -0.71 -4.04
C SER A 48 3.01 -0.78 -4.86
N THR A 49 2.12 0.18 -4.66
CA THR A 49 0.86 0.33 -5.37
C THR A 49 0.73 1.76 -5.90
N CYS A 50 -0.36 2.07 -6.61
CA CYS A 50 -0.65 3.44 -7.02
C CYS A 50 -0.96 4.39 -5.85
N ASN A 51 -1.36 3.84 -4.69
CA ASN A 51 -1.84 4.63 -3.55
C ASN A 51 -0.89 4.60 -2.35
N ARG A 52 0.13 3.75 -2.36
CA ARG A 52 1.11 3.64 -1.28
C ARG A 52 2.39 2.95 -1.71
N VAL A 53 3.48 3.35 -1.07
CA VAL A 53 4.77 2.66 -1.08
C VAL A 53 5.19 2.45 0.36
N GLU A 54 5.34 1.21 0.78
CA GLU A 54 5.61 0.83 2.17
C GLU A 54 6.70 -0.24 2.23
N VAL A 55 7.68 -0.03 3.10
CA VAL A 55 8.68 -1.03 3.49
C VAL A 55 8.31 -1.54 4.87
N TYR A 56 7.97 -2.81 4.96
CA TYR A 56 7.85 -3.56 6.20
C TYR A 56 9.19 -4.21 6.48
N ALA A 57 9.85 -3.85 7.57
CA ALA A 57 11.19 -4.32 7.87
C ALA A 57 11.33 -4.83 9.31
N VAL A 58 12.18 -5.83 9.47
CA VAL A 58 12.72 -6.20 10.78
C VAL A 58 14.07 -5.54 10.92
N VAL A 59 14.23 -4.76 11.99
CA VAL A 59 15.43 -3.97 12.23
C VAL A 59 16.11 -4.33 13.55
N SER A 60 17.43 -4.21 13.60
CA SER A 60 18.21 -4.44 14.82
C SER A 60 18.17 -3.23 15.77
N GLY A 61 17.93 -2.02 15.25
CA GLY A 61 17.72 -0.79 16.02
C GLY A 61 16.81 0.21 15.31
N PHE A 62 16.01 0.96 16.06
CA PHE A 62 14.99 1.87 15.51
C PHE A 62 15.58 2.99 14.65
N HIS A 63 16.44 3.84 15.23
CA HIS A 63 16.97 5.01 14.51
C HIS A 63 17.87 4.61 13.33
N GLY A 64 18.69 3.56 13.51
CA GLY A 64 19.53 3.03 12.43
C GLY A 64 18.67 2.45 11.29
N GLY A 65 17.72 1.58 11.61
CA GLY A 65 16.82 0.99 10.61
C GLY A 65 15.94 2.01 9.89
N LEU A 66 15.44 3.02 10.60
CA LEU A 66 14.70 4.12 9.98
C LEU A 66 15.59 4.92 9.02
N GLY A 67 16.83 5.25 9.43
CA GLY A 67 17.80 5.95 8.60
C GLY A 67 18.13 5.17 7.32
N ASP A 68 18.43 3.88 7.47
CA ASP A 68 18.75 2.97 6.37
C ASP A 68 17.60 2.90 5.35
N ILE A 69 16.37 2.64 5.81
CA ILE A 69 15.20 2.54 4.93
C ILE A 69 14.92 3.87 4.22
N CYS A 70 14.99 5.00 4.94
CA CYS A 70 14.81 6.32 4.36
C CYS A 70 15.88 6.64 3.30
N ALA A 71 17.13 6.22 3.52
CA ALA A 71 18.21 6.41 2.55
C ALA A 71 17.93 5.64 1.25
N VAL A 72 17.51 4.38 1.36
CA VAL A 72 17.14 3.57 0.19
C VAL A 72 15.98 4.18 -0.58
N LEU A 73 14.93 4.62 0.12
CA LEU A 73 13.78 5.26 -0.51
C LEU A 73 14.14 6.59 -1.18
N ALA A 74 15.04 7.37 -0.57
CA ALA A 74 15.54 8.64 -1.11
C ALA A 74 16.38 8.45 -2.37
N GLU A 75 17.33 7.50 -2.35
CA GLU A 75 18.12 7.14 -3.53
C GLU A 75 17.21 6.69 -4.67
N ARG A 76 16.22 5.85 -4.37
CA ARG A 76 15.25 5.36 -5.35
C ARG A 76 14.40 6.48 -5.96
N ALA A 77 13.94 7.42 -5.13
CA ALA A 77 13.16 8.56 -5.58
C ALA A 77 13.99 9.62 -6.31
N GLY A 78 15.32 9.52 -6.31
CA GLY A 78 16.21 10.57 -6.82
C GLY A 78 16.06 11.89 -6.07
N ALA A 79 15.66 11.83 -4.79
CA ALA A 79 15.31 12.98 -3.97
C ALA A 79 16.14 13.03 -2.68
N PRO A 80 16.44 14.22 -2.13
CA PRO A 80 17.11 14.32 -0.84
C PRO A 80 16.27 13.69 0.28
N PRO A 81 16.84 12.95 1.25
CA PRO A 81 16.07 12.36 2.35
C PRO A 81 15.19 13.38 3.10
N ALA A 82 15.67 14.63 3.22
CA ALA A 82 14.94 15.71 3.86
C ALA A 82 13.63 16.10 3.15
N SER A 83 13.53 15.95 1.83
CA SER A 83 12.29 16.26 1.10
C SER A 83 11.23 15.18 1.29
N LEU A 84 11.65 13.92 1.48
CA LEU A 84 10.73 12.81 1.75
C LEU A 84 10.25 12.75 3.20
N ALA A 85 11.03 13.28 4.15
CA ALA A 85 10.73 13.20 5.57
C ALA A 85 9.32 13.73 5.95
N ASN A 86 8.82 14.74 5.24
CA ASN A 86 7.48 15.31 5.48
C ASN A 86 6.33 14.48 4.90
N HIS A 87 6.64 13.48 4.07
CA HIS A 87 5.67 12.65 3.36
C HIS A 87 5.63 11.19 3.86
N LEU A 88 6.71 10.76 4.52
CA LEU A 88 6.82 9.44 5.10
C LEU A 88 6.17 9.38 6.48
N TYR A 89 5.39 8.34 6.73
CA TYR A 89 4.96 7.95 8.05
C TYR A 89 5.75 6.74 8.54
N VAL A 90 5.79 6.58 9.86
CA VAL A 90 6.53 5.51 10.53
C VAL A 90 5.62 4.84 11.55
N HIS A 91 5.48 3.51 11.46
CA HIS A 91 4.83 2.69 12.48
C HIS A 91 5.84 1.73 13.10
N TYR A 92 5.81 1.61 14.43
CA TYR A 92 6.77 0.81 15.17
C TYR A 92 6.07 -0.26 16.02
N ASP A 93 6.64 -1.47 16.01
CA ASP A 93 6.24 -2.60 16.84
C ASP A 93 4.73 -2.89 16.67
N ALA A 94 3.93 -2.86 17.74
CA ALA A 94 2.49 -3.11 17.68
C ALA A 94 1.73 -2.20 16.69
N ALA A 95 2.17 -0.94 16.51
CA ALA A 95 1.53 -0.03 15.55
C ALA A 95 1.76 -0.47 14.09
N ALA A 96 2.88 -1.11 13.80
CA ALA A 96 3.15 -1.67 12.47
C ALA A 96 2.25 -2.89 12.19
N VAL A 97 1.97 -3.69 13.22
CA VAL A 97 1.03 -4.83 13.12
C VAL A 97 -0.40 -4.33 12.91
N ASP A 98 -0.85 -3.33 13.67
CA ASP A 98 -2.16 -2.71 13.46
C ASP A 98 -2.29 -2.15 12.05
N HIS A 99 -1.26 -1.42 11.59
CA HIS A 99 -1.23 -0.83 10.25
C HIS A 99 -1.42 -1.88 9.15
N VAL A 100 -0.62 -2.96 9.15
CA VAL A 100 -0.71 -3.98 8.10
C VAL A 100 -2.07 -4.67 8.10
N PHE A 101 -2.71 -4.86 9.27
CA PHE A 101 -4.05 -5.44 9.34
C PHE A 101 -5.11 -4.49 8.80
N ARG A 102 -4.99 -3.18 9.07
CA ARG A 102 -5.89 -2.17 8.50
C ARG A 102 -5.72 -2.04 6.99
N VAL A 103 -4.49 -2.09 6.49
CA VAL A 103 -4.20 -2.14 5.05
C VAL A 103 -4.78 -3.41 4.43
N ALA A 104 -4.56 -4.58 5.02
CA ALA A 104 -5.06 -5.86 4.50
C ALA A 104 -6.59 -5.95 4.48
N ALA A 105 -7.28 -5.31 5.43
CA ALA A 105 -8.73 -5.19 5.46
C ALA A 105 -9.28 -4.09 4.53
N GLY A 106 -8.42 -3.33 3.85
CA GLY A 106 -8.82 -2.20 3.01
C GLY A 106 -9.30 -0.97 3.79
N LEU A 107 -9.12 -0.91 5.11
CA LEU A 107 -9.54 0.22 5.94
C LEU A 107 -8.70 1.48 5.70
N ASP A 108 -7.45 1.29 5.28
CA ASP A 108 -6.57 2.38 4.85
C ASP A 108 -6.46 2.47 3.32
N SER A 109 -7.45 2.01 2.56
CA SER A 109 -7.47 2.22 1.11
C SER A 109 -8.14 3.55 0.75
N MET A 110 -7.84 4.08 -0.44
CA MET A 110 -8.56 5.25 -0.99
C MET A 110 -10.06 4.97 -1.04
N VAL A 111 -10.43 3.73 -1.41
CA VAL A 111 -11.78 3.22 -1.26
C VAL A 111 -11.82 2.20 -0.12
N VAL A 112 -12.47 2.59 0.98
CA VAL A 112 -12.48 1.81 2.23
C VAL A 112 -13.17 0.46 2.02
N GLY A 113 -12.44 -0.65 2.13
CA GLY A 113 -12.98 -2.00 1.92
C GLY A 113 -12.74 -2.58 0.53
N GLU A 114 -11.93 -1.93 -0.30
CA GLU A 114 -11.47 -2.48 -1.58
C GLU A 114 -10.63 -3.75 -1.35
N ALA A 115 -11.06 -4.90 -1.91
CA ALA A 115 -10.37 -6.17 -1.76
C ALA A 115 -9.06 -6.29 -2.58
N GLN A 116 -8.78 -5.34 -3.47
CA GLN A 116 -7.60 -5.39 -4.33
C GLN A 116 -6.29 -5.27 -3.55
N ILE A 117 -6.25 -4.43 -2.50
CA ILE A 117 -5.05 -4.24 -1.68
C ILE A 117 -4.62 -5.54 -0.99
N LEU A 118 -5.58 -6.41 -0.63
CA LEU A 118 -5.30 -7.73 -0.08
C LEU A 118 -4.58 -8.63 -1.10
N GLY A 119 -4.93 -8.51 -2.38
CA GLY A 119 -4.23 -9.17 -3.48
C GLY A 119 -2.81 -8.62 -3.65
N GLN A 120 -2.66 -7.29 -3.67
CA GLN A 120 -1.36 -6.63 -3.81
C GLN A 120 -0.41 -6.94 -2.64
N LEU A 121 -0.93 -7.02 -1.41
CA LEU A 121 -0.16 -7.41 -0.24
C LEU A 121 0.32 -8.87 -0.35
N ARG A 122 -0.54 -9.77 -0.85
CA ARG A 122 -0.18 -11.16 -1.13
C ARG A 122 0.91 -11.27 -2.20
N ASP A 123 0.79 -10.49 -3.27
CA ASP A 123 1.79 -10.49 -4.35
C ASP A 123 3.13 -9.95 -3.83
N ALA A 124 3.13 -8.83 -3.09
CA ALA A 124 4.33 -8.28 -2.46
C ALA A 124 5.01 -9.29 -1.52
N TYR A 125 4.22 -10.00 -0.71
CA TYR A 125 4.72 -11.08 0.14
C TYR A 125 5.32 -12.24 -0.68
N HIS A 126 4.66 -12.69 -1.76
CA HIS A 126 5.20 -13.75 -2.62
C HIS A 126 6.52 -13.33 -3.27
N TRP A 127 6.63 -12.10 -3.75
CA TRP A 127 7.87 -11.55 -4.27
C TRP A 127 8.97 -11.53 -3.22
N ALA A 128 8.68 -11.01 -2.03
CA ALA A 128 9.64 -10.93 -0.95
C ALA A 128 10.11 -12.32 -0.48
N SER A 129 9.20 -13.30 -0.44
CA SER A 129 9.52 -14.69 -0.11
C SER A 129 10.33 -15.37 -1.21
N GLY A 130 10.08 -15.07 -2.49
CA GLY A 130 10.87 -15.62 -3.61
C GLY A 130 12.27 -15.01 -3.70
N ALA A 131 12.47 -13.81 -3.17
CA ALA A 131 13.76 -13.14 -3.05
C ALA A 131 14.47 -13.41 -1.71
N ASP A 132 13.98 -14.35 -0.89
CA ASP A 132 14.50 -14.64 0.45
C ASP A 132 14.66 -13.41 1.38
N SER A 133 13.86 -12.37 1.12
CA SER A 133 13.88 -11.11 1.88
C SER A 133 12.87 -11.07 3.03
N ALA A 134 11.81 -11.88 2.93
CA ALA A 134 10.88 -12.11 4.03
C ALA A 134 11.39 -13.25 4.91
N GLY A 135 12.04 -12.91 6.02
CA GLY A 135 12.42 -13.89 7.03
C GLY A 135 11.22 -14.35 7.87
N ARG A 136 11.51 -15.00 9.00
CA ARG A 136 10.49 -15.68 9.80
C ARG A 136 9.42 -14.71 10.33
N LEU A 137 9.83 -13.52 10.78
CA LEU A 137 8.91 -12.60 11.44
C LEU A 137 7.96 -11.95 10.42
N LEU A 138 8.49 -11.46 9.30
CA LEU A 138 7.65 -10.92 8.22
C LEU A 138 6.80 -12.00 7.56
N HIS A 139 7.29 -13.24 7.45
CA HIS A 139 6.49 -14.36 6.97
C HIS A 139 5.25 -14.59 7.86
N GLU A 140 5.43 -14.71 9.17
CA GLU A 140 4.34 -14.88 10.13
C GLU A 140 3.37 -13.69 10.10
N LEU A 141 3.88 -12.46 10.05
CA LEU A 141 3.09 -11.23 9.99
C LEU A 141 2.22 -11.17 8.72
N MET A 142 2.81 -11.42 7.54
CA MET A 142 2.10 -11.32 6.26
C MET A 142 1.02 -12.39 6.15
N GLN A 143 1.31 -13.63 6.56
CA GLN A 143 0.29 -14.69 6.60
C GLN A 143 -0.87 -14.31 7.52
N GLN A 144 -0.58 -13.72 8.68
CA GLN A 144 -1.63 -13.27 9.58
C GLN A 144 -2.43 -12.10 9.00
N ALA A 145 -1.78 -11.12 8.38
CA ALA A 145 -2.44 -10.00 7.73
C ALA A 145 -3.39 -10.46 6.62
N LEU A 146 -2.95 -11.41 5.78
CA LEU A 146 -3.79 -12.00 4.73
C LEU A 146 -5.01 -12.74 5.31
N ARG A 147 -4.85 -13.45 6.43
CA ARG A 147 -5.98 -14.10 7.11
C ARG A 147 -6.95 -13.07 7.71
N VAL A 148 -6.45 -12.03 8.36
CA VAL A 148 -7.27 -10.96 8.93
C VAL A 148 -8.05 -10.22 7.85
N GLY A 149 -7.40 -9.85 6.74
CA GLY A 149 -8.06 -9.21 5.61
C GLY A 149 -9.17 -10.08 5.03
N LYS A 150 -8.89 -11.35 4.70
CA LYS A 150 -9.92 -12.30 4.22
C LYS A 150 -11.11 -12.40 5.16
N ARG A 151 -10.84 -12.45 6.47
CA ARG A 151 -11.89 -12.56 7.49
C ARG A 151 -12.72 -11.29 7.59
N ALA A 152 -12.09 -10.11 7.55
CA ALA A 152 -12.78 -8.83 7.54
C ALA A 152 -13.74 -8.72 6.35
N HIS A 153 -13.29 -9.06 5.14
CA HIS A 153 -14.13 -9.06 3.94
C HIS A 153 -15.30 -10.06 4.05
N ALA A 154 -15.05 -11.27 4.54
CA ALA A 154 -16.08 -12.30 4.69
C ALA A 154 -17.12 -12.00 5.77
N GLU A 155 -16.73 -11.39 6.90
CA GLU A 155 -17.55 -11.35 8.11
C GLU A 155 -18.18 -9.98 8.41
N THR A 156 -17.68 -8.88 7.82
CA THR A 156 -18.08 -7.51 8.26
C THR A 156 -18.90 -6.72 7.23
N GLY A 157 -19.05 -7.25 6.01
CA GLY A 157 -19.71 -6.53 4.91
C GLY A 157 -18.95 -5.30 4.42
N ILE A 158 -17.69 -5.12 4.84
CA ILE A 158 -16.81 -4.00 4.45
C ILE A 158 -16.63 -3.87 2.93
N ASP A 159 -16.78 -4.96 2.18
CA ASP A 159 -16.82 -4.94 0.71
C ASP A 159 -17.89 -4.00 0.14
N ARG A 160 -19.02 -3.86 0.85
CA ARG A 160 -20.09 -2.94 0.46
C ARG A 160 -19.68 -1.48 0.61
N ALA A 161 -18.75 -1.17 1.52
CA ALA A 161 -18.20 0.17 1.68
C ALA A 161 -17.14 0.51 0.61
N GLY A 162 -16.38 -0.49 0.14
CA GLY A 162 -15.24 -0.32 -0.78
C GLY A 162 -15.60 -0.32 -2.26
N GLN A 163 -16.78 -0.83 -2.60
CA GLN A 163 -17.35 -0.71 -3.94
C GLN A 163 -17.79 0.74 -4.25
N SER A 164 -17.65 1.67 -3.30
CA SER A 164 -18.30 2.97 -3.29
C SER A 164 -17.90 3.94 -4.39
N VAL A 165 -16.64 4.06 -4.83
CA VAL A 165 -16.28 5.15 -5.76
C VAL A 165 -16.67 4.82 -7.19
N VAL A 166 -16.22 3.68 -7.70
CA VAL A 166 -16.59 3.24 -9.06
C VAL A 166 -18.09 2.96 -9.11
N SER A 167 -18.67 2.27 -8.12
CA SER A 167 -20.12 2.02 -8.13
C SER A 167 -20.92 3.31 -7.95
N ALA A 168 -20.58 4.23 -7.04
CA ALA A 168 -21.35 5.48 -6.92
C ALA A 168 -21.20 6.37 -8.16
N ALA A 169 -20.03 6.39 -8.79
CA ALA A 169 -19.84 7.13 -10.02
C ALA A 169 -20.61 6.51 -11.19
N LEU A 170 -20.69 5.17 -11.25
CA LEU A 170 -21.54 4.44 -12.20
C LEU A 170 -23.04 4.62 -11.89
N ASP A 171 -23.43 4.74 -10.61
CA ASP A 171 -24.80 5.05 -10.21
C ASP A 171 -25.19 6.48 -10.65
N LEU A 172 -24.27 7.44 -10.51
CA LEU A 172 -24.45 8.78 -11.07
C LEU A 172 -24.55 8.74 -12.59
N ALA A 173 -23.68 7.97 -13.25
CA ALA A 173 -23.71 7.80 -14.70
C ALA A 173 -25.04 7.18 -15.18
N ALA A 174 -25.59 6.22 -14.42
CA ALA A 174 -26.89 5.63 -14.70
C ALA A 174 -28.02 6.67 -14.71
N GLY A 175 -27.93 7.73 -13.88
CA GLY A 175 -28.89 8.83 -13.87
C GLY A 175 -29.00 9.60 -15.20
N TYR A 176 -27.91 9.68 -15.96
CA TYR A 176 -27.87 10.28 -17.32
C TYR A 176 -28.30 9.30 -18.41
N LEU A 177 -28.51 8.04 -18.04
CA LEU A 177 -28.70 6.88 -18.91
C LEU A 177 -29.96 6.12 -18.45
N ASP A 178 -31.08 6.84 -18.33
CA ASP A 178 -32.43 6.32 -17.99
C ASP A 178 -32.50 5.45 -16.71
N GLY A 179 -31.54 5.63 -15.80
CA GLY A 179 -31.50 4.95 -14.51
C GLY A 179 -30.93 3.52 -14.53
N ALA A 180 -30.39 3.03 -15.65
CA ALA A 180 -29.85 1.66 -15.73
C ALA A 180 -28.65 1.53 -16.67
N LEU A 181 -27.64 0.74 -16.24
CA LEU A 181 -26.47 0.38 -17.05
C LEU A 181 -26.56 -1.00 -17.70
N ALA A 182 -27.54 -1.81 -17.30
CA ALA A 182 -27.72 -3.16 -17.83
C ALA A 182 -27.97 -3.11 -19.35
N GLY A 183 -27.21 -3.91 -20.12
CA GLY A 183 -27.27 -3.94 -21.58
C GLY A 183 -26.69 -2.72 -22.30
N ARG A 184 -26.11 -1.75 -21.57
CA ARG A 184 -25.45 -0.60 -22.21
C ARG A 184 -24.02 -0.95 -22.62
N PRO A 185 -23.62 -0.70 -23.87
CA PRO A 185 -22.24 -0.88 -24.30
C PRO A 185 -21.32 0.07 -23.54
N ALA A 186 -20.20 -0.45 -23.04
CA ALA A 186 -19.27 0.31 -22.21
C ALA A 186 -17.82 0.13 -22.65
N LEU A 187 -17.02 1.17 -22.45
CA LEU A 187 -15.59 1.19 -22.68
C LEU A 187 -14.83 1.44 -21.37
N VAL A 188 -13.75 0.72 -21.15
CA VAL A 188 -12.75 1.05 -20.13
C VAL A 188 -11.44 1.43 -20.80
N VAL A 189 -10.98 2.65 -20.54
CA VAL A 189 -9.70 3.19 -21.01
C VAL A 189 -8.70 3.08 -19.87
N GLY A 190 -7.79 2.12 -19.97
CA GLY A 190 -6.81 1.78 -18.94
C GLY A 190 -6.99 0.36 -18.42
N ALA A 191 -5.88 -0.38 -18.34
CA ALA A 191 -5.85 -1.75 -17.81
C ALA A 191 -5.03 -1.85 -16.52
N GLY A 192 -5.04 -0.78 -15.72
CA GLY A 192 -4.50 -0.75 -14.36
C GLY A 192 -5.52 -1.22 -13.32
N ALA A 193 -5.19 -1.03 -12.04
CA ALA A 193 -6.06 -1.28 -10.89
C ALA A 193 -7.49 -0.76 -11.06
N MET A 194 -7.61 0.56 -11.25
CA MET A 194 -8.90 1.25 -11.35
C MET A 194 -9.67 0.86 -12.62
N GLY A 195 -8.97 0.61 -13.74
CA GLY A 195 -9.58 0.06 -14.94
C GLY A 195 -10.14 -1.34 -14.70
N ALA A 196 -9.39 -2.22 -14.03
CA ALA A 196 -9.87 -3.56 -13.69
C ALA A 196 -11.10 -3.54 -12.76
N LEU A 197 -11.11 -2.65 -11.77
CA LEU A 197 -12.27 -2.41 -10.92
C LEU A 197 -13.46 -1.86 -11.71
N GLY A 198 -13.21 -0.96 -12.66
CA GLY A 198 -14.19 -0.45 -13.63
C GLY A 198 -14.86 -1.56 -14.41
N VAL A 199 -14.07 -2.41 -15.09
CA VAL A 199 -14.57 -3.57 -15.86
C VAL A 199 -15.36 -4.52 -14.97
N ALA A 200 -14.82 -4.88 -13.80
CA ALA A 200 -15.49 -5.79 -12.86
C ALA A 200 -16.85 -5.25 -12.40
N THR A 201 -16.92 -3.95 -12.10
CA THR A 201 -18.14 -3.31 -11.62
C THR A 201 -19.18 -3.20 -12.74
N LEU A 202 -18.78 -2.78 -13.93
CA LEU A 202 -19.65 -2.73 -15.12
C LEU A 202 -20.22 -4.12 -15.46
N SER A 203 -19.37 -5.15 -15.47
CA SER A 203 -19.77 -6.53 -15.71
C SER A 203 -20.81 -7.01 -14.69
N ARG A 204 -20.60 -6.72 -13.40
CA ARG A 204 -21.54 -7.05 -12.33
C ARG A 204 -22.88 -6.31 -12.46
N LEU A 205 -22.88 -5.08 -12.95
CA LEU A 205 -24.08 -4.28 -13.21
C LEU A 205 -24.79 -4.69 -14.52
N GLY A 206 -24.26 -5.69 -15.25
CA GLY A 206 -24.84 -6.20 -16.48
C GLY A 206 -24.64 -5.28 -17.69
N ALA A 207 -23.73 -4.32 -17.63
CA ALA A 207 -23.35 -3.53 -18.80
C ALA A 207 -22.69 -4.43 -19.84
N GLY A 208 -22.98 -4.19 -21.11
CA GLY A 208 -22.47 -5.02 -22.20
C GLY A 208 -23.08 -4.65 -23.55
N PRO A 209 -22.32 -4.77 -24.66
CA PRO A 209 -20.96 -5.31 -24.78
C PRO A 209 -19.88 -4.43 -24.09
N LEU A 210 -18.91 -5.07 -23.43
CA LEU A 210 -17.79 -4.39 -22.76
C LEU A 210 -16.54 -4.40 -23.63
N THR A 211 -15.86 -3.26 -23.72
CA THR A 211 -14.58 -3.12 -24.43
C THR A 211 -13.52 -2.53 -23.51
N VAL A 212 -12.29 -3.04 -23.57
CA VAL A 212 -11.13 -2.52 -22.85
C VAL A 212 -10.08 -2.04 -23.84
N THR A 213 -9.53 -0.85 -23.61
CA THR A 213 -8.38 -0.36 -24.37
C THR A 213 -7.28 0.12 -23.43
N ASN A 214 -6.03 -0.02 -23.86
CA ASN A 214 -4.86 0.37 -23.08
C ASN A 214 -3.67 0.62 -24.01
N ARG A 215 -2.74 1.50 -23.61
CA ARG A 215 -1.51 1.78 -24.38
C ARG A 215 -0.68 0.51 -24.61
N GLY A 216 -0.62 -0.38 -23.62
CA GLY A 216 -0.07 -1.72 -23.78
C GLY A 216 -1.17 -2.71 -24.10
N ALA A 217 -1.26 -3.13 -25.37
CA ALA A 217 -2.33 -3.99 -25.89
C ALA A 217 -2.48 -5.30 -25.11
N ASP A 218 -1.38 -5.96 -24.76
CA ASP A 218 -1.41 -7.23 -24.01
C ASP A 218 -2.13 -7.12 -22.66
N ARG A 219 -2.05 -5.95 -22.01
CA ARG A 219 -2.76 -5.73 -20.73
C ARG A 219 -4.27 -5.58 -20.95
N ALA A 220 -4.68 -4.91 -22.03
CA ALA A 220 -6.10 -4.79 -22.37
C ALA A 220 -6.69 -6.17 -22.70
N VAL A 221 -5.98 -6.99 -23.49
CA VAL A 221 -6.40 -8.36 -23.83
C VAL A 221 -6.58 -9.21 -22.58
N ARG A 222 -5.56 -9.30 -21.72
CA ARG A 222 -5.65 -10.11 -20.49
C ARG A 222 -6.78 -9.67 -19.56
N LEU A 223 -6.98 -8.36 -19.41
CA LEU A 223 -8.07 -7.83 -18.59
C LEU A 223 -9.43 -8.17 -19.22
N ALA A 224 -9.57 -7.99 -20.54
CA ALA A 224 -10.81 -8.26 -21.23
C ALA A 224 -11.22 -9.75 -21.15
N GLU A 225 -10.27 -10.67 -21.37
CA GLU A 225 -10.48 -12.12 -21.25
C GLU A 225 -11.00 -12.53 -19.87
N SER A 226 -10.50 -11.88 -18.81
CA SER A 226 -10.88 -12.19 -17.42
C SER A 226 -12.35 -11.91 -17.11
N TYR A 227 -13.02 -11.07 -17.93
CA TYR A 227 -14.40 -10.63 -17.72
C TYR A 227 -15.31 -10.90 -18.93
N GLY A 228 -14.85 -11.67 -19.92
CA GLY A 228 -15.62 -11.92 -21.15
C GLY A 228 -15.88 -10.65 -21.98
N ALA A 229 -15.00 -9.66 -21.87
CA ALA A 229 -15.04 -8.41 -22.63
C ALA A 229 -14.17 -8.52 -23.89
N SER A 230 -14.29 -7.54 -24.79
CA SER A 230 -13.43 -7.40 -25.97
C SER A 230 -12.28 -6.44 -25.69
N ALA A 231 -11.13 -6.64 -26.33
CA ALA A 231 -10.03 -5.67 -26.31
C ALA A 231 -9.98 -4.90 -27.64
N ALA A 232 -9.74 -3.60 -27.56
CA ALA A 232 -9.57 -2.73 -28.73
C ALA A 232 -8.22 -2.00 -28.70
N PRO A 233 -7.54 -1.85 -29.84
CA PRO A 233 -6.32 -1.07 -29.92
C PRO A 233 -6.58 0.41 -29.62
N MET A 234 -5.64 1.07 -28.96
CA MET A 234 -5.76 2.51 -28.64
C MET A 234 -5.92 3.38 -29.90
N ALA A 235 -5.36 2.94 -31.04
CA ALA A 235 -5.54 3.61 -32.32
C ALA A 235 -7.01 3.64 -32.79
N GLY A 236 -7.82 2.67 -32.37
CA GLY A 236 -9.26 2.59 -32.67
C GLY A 236 -10.15 3.26 -31.62
N LEU A 237 -9.58 4.04 -30.68
CA LEU A 237 -10.33 4.64 -29.58
C LEU A 237 -11.55 5.44 -30.06
N THR A 238 -11.40 6.25 -31.12
CA THR A 238 -12.49 7.07 -31.66
C THR A 238 -13.67 6.21 -32.13
N ASP A 239 -13.40 5.11 -32.83
CA ASP A 239 -14.43 4.23 -33.38
C ASP A 239 -15.17 3.47 -32.27
N VAL A 240 -14.46 3.11 -31.20
CA VAL A 240 -15.13 2.49 -30.04
C VAL A 240 -15.98 3.53 -29.31
N LEU A 241 -15.48 4.76 -29.13
CA LEU A 241 -16.22 5.84 -28.47
C LEU A 241 -17.55 6.19 -29.17
N SER A 242 -17.66 6.01 -30.49
CA SER A 242 -18.91 6.26 -31.22
C SER A 242 -19.98 5.18 -30.98
N THR A 243 -19.62 4.04 -30.36
CA THR A 243 -20.50 2.87 -30.22
C THR A 243 -20.83 2.48 -28.77
N VAL A 244 -20.29 3.20 -27.77
CA VAL A 244 -20.47 2.92 -26.33
C VAL A 244 -21.20 4.04 -25.62
N ASP A 245 -22.01 3.77 -24.61
CA ASP A 245 -22.79 4.80 -23.90
C ASP A 245 -22.07 5.34 -22.66
N ILE A 246 -21.18 4.53 -22.10
CA ILE A 246 -20.41 4.86 -20.91
C ILE A 246 -18.94 4.52 -21.08
N VAL A 247 -18.08 5.42 -20.62
CA VAL A 247 -16.62 5.28 -20.67
C VAL A 247 -16.07 5.45 -19.27
N VAL A 248 -15.26 4.50 -18.80
CA VAL A 248 -14.48 4.63 -17.57
C VAL A 248 -13.03 4.86 -17.95
N ALA A 249 -12.52 6.07 -17.71
CA ALA A 249 -11.14 6.43 -17.95
C ALA A 249 -10.33 6.36 -16.66
N ALA A 250 -9.29 5.53 -16.66
CA ALA A 250 -8.48 5.21 -15.48
C ALA A 250 -7.04 4.82 -15.89
N THR A 251 -6.37 5.69 -16.64
CA THR A 251 -4.99 5.50 -17.08
C THR A 251 -3.98 6.16 -16.14
N ALA A 252 -2.70 5.94 -16.42
CA ALA A 252 -1.58 6.63 -15.77
C ALA A 252 -0.91 7.62 -16.76
N ALA A 253 -1.67 8.17 -17.71
CA ALA A 253 -1.17 9.14 -18.65
C ALA A 253 -0.94 10.50 -17.95
N THR A 254 0.13 11.18 -18.34
CA THR A 254 0.44 12.54 -17.87
C THR A 254 -0.37 13.61 -18.61
N GLU A 255 -0.92 13.26 -19.77
CA GLU A 255 -1.76 14.12 -20.62
C GLU A 255 -3.12 13.44 -20.87
N PRO A 256 -4.20 14.22 -21.06
CA PRO A 256 -5.52 13.66 -21.34
C PRO A 256 -5.54 12.76 -22.58
N VAL A 257 -6.08 11.55 -22.42
CA VAL A 257 -6.27 10.59 -23.52
C VAL A 257 -7.57 10.88 -24.28
N LEU A 258 -8.58 11.37 -23.56
CA LEU A 258 -9.87 11.79 -24.11
C LEU A 258 -9.83 13.30 -24.35
N THR A 259 -9.24 13.69 -25.47
CA THR A 259 -9.16 15.09 -25.91
C THR A 259 -10.47 15.54 -26.54
N ARG A 260 -10.70 16.85 -26.57
CA ARG A 260 -11.86 17.46 -27.23
C ARG A 260 -11.97 17.05 -28.68
N GLU A 261 -10.84 16.96 -29.38
CA GLU A 261 -10.80 16.52 -30.78
C GLU A 261 -11.26 15.07 -30.95
N VAL A 262 -10.73 14.15 -30.14
CA VAL A 262 -11.09 12.72 -30.18
C VAL A 262 -12.58 12.53 -29.89
N VAL A 263 -13.09 13.18 -28.84
CA VAL A 263 -14.50 13.07 -28.46
C VAL A 263 -15.41 13.70 -29.52
N THR A 264 -15.04 14.87 -30.07
CA THR A 264 -15.83 15.51 -31.15
C THR A 264 -15.93 14.60 -32.38
N ARG A 265 -14.83 13.96 -32.78
CA ARG A 265 -14.84 13.01 -33.90
C ARG A 265 -15.70 11.78 -33.61
N ALA A 266 -15.65 11.26 -32.39
CA ALA A 266 -16.49 10.15 -31.97
C ALA A 266 -17.99 10.50 -31.99
N LEU A 267 -18.36 11.71 -31.53
CA LEU A 267 -19.74 12.19 -31.56
C LEU A 267 -20.27 12.32 -32.99
N ALA A 268 -19.45 12.75 -33.95
CA ALA A 268 -19.85 12.86 -35.35
C ALA A 268 -20.22 11.51 -35.98
N GLY A 269 -19.63 10.41 -35.51
CA GLY A 269 -19.94 9.05 -35.95
C GLY A 269 -21.01 8.34 -35.11
N ARG A 270 -21.55 9.01 -34.09
CA ARG A 270 -22.47 8.41 -33.11
C ARG A 270 -23.92 8.50 -33.58
N ASN A 271 -24.72 7.49 -33.31
CA ASN A 271 -26.17 7.56 -33.55
C ASN A 271 -26.79 8.63 -32.60
N PRO A 272 -27.45 9.67 -33.13
CA PRO A 272 -28.06 10.74 -32.32
C PRO A 272 -29.15 10.25 -31.35
N ASP A 273 -29.79 9.09 -31.63
CA ASP A 273 -30.87 8.55 -30.81
C ASP A 273 -30.38 7.80 -29.55
N ARG A 274 -29.06 7.60 -29.39
CA ARG A 274 -28.48 6.84 -28.26
C ARG A 274 -28.39 7.61 -26.94
N GLY A 275 -28.78 8.88 -26.93
CA GLY A 275 -28.62 9.74 -25.76
C GLY A 275 -27.15 10.14 -25.53
N PRO A 276 -26.84 10.68 -24.33
CA PRO A 276 -25.53 11.26 -24.06
C PRO A 276 -24.42 10.20 -23.97
N LEU A 277 -23.20 10.59 -24.33
CA LEU A 277 -21.99 9.85 -24.00
C LEU A 277 -21.52 10.25 -22.60
N VAL A 278 -21.54 9.30 -21.65
CA VAL A 278 -21.12 9.57 -20.27
C VAL A 278 -19.67 9.14 -20.08
N LEU A 279 -18.82 10.09 -19.69
CA LEU A 279 -17.40 9.91 -19.43
C LEU A 279 -17.13 10.00 -17.93
N LEU A 280 -16.72 8.88 -17.33
CA LEU A 280 -16.27 8.80 -15.97
C LEU A 280 -14.73 8.87 -15.91
N ASP A 281 -14.20 10.00 -15.47
CA ASP A 281 -12.76 10.22 -15.29
C ASP A 281 -12.34 9.88 -13.86
N LEU A 282 -11.65 8.76 -13.68
CA LEU A 282 -11.11 8.27 -12.42
C LEU A 282 -9.59 8.50 -12.29
N ALA A 283 -8.96 9.11 -13.30
CA ALA A 283 -7.52 9.26 -13.36
C ALA A 283 -7.04 10.54 -12.65
N VAL A 284 -5.84 10.45 -12.09
CA VAL A 284 -5.10 11.59 -11.52
C VAL A 284 -3.63 11.44 -11.95
N PRO A 285 -3.10 12.26 -12.87
CA PRO A 285 -3.75 13.36 -13.61
C PRO A 285 -4.95 12.94 -14.46
N ARG A 286 -5.82 13.90 -14.83
CA ARG A 286 -7.08 13.65 -15.54
C ARG A 286 -6.87 13.04 -16.92
N ASP A 287 -7.66 12.03 -17.25
CA ASP A 287 -7.69 11.44 -18.59
C ASP A 287 -8.58 12.24 -19.55
N VAL A 288 -9.54 13.01 -19.04
CA VAL A 288 -10.49 13.81 -19.84
C VAL A 288 -10.04 15.26 -19.89
N GLU A 289 -9.91 15.80 -21.10
CA GLU A 289 -9.60 17.21 -21.29
C GLU A 289 -10.74 18.10 -20.81
N ALA A 290 -10.42 19.22 -20.14
CA ALA A 290 -11.41 20.12 -19.54
C ALA A 290 -12.47 20.63 -20.53
N GLY A 291 -12.11 20.83 -21.81
CA GLY A 291 -13.01 21.31 -22.85
C GLY A 291 -14.08 20.30 -23.30
N VAL A 292 -13.96 19.03 -22.92
CA VAL A 292 -14.90 17.96 -23.30
C VAL A 292 -16.27 18.13 -22.65
N ALA A 293 -16.32 18.62 -21.41
CA ALA A 293 -17.58 18.83 -20.68
C ALA A 293 -18.49 19.90 -21.31
N GLY A 294 -17.97 20.71 -22.24
CA GLY A 294 -18.76 21.70 -22.98
C GLY A 294 -19.32 21.19 -24.32
N LEU A 295 -19.08 19.92 -24.68
CA LEU A 295 -19.58 19.35 -25.93
C LEU A 295 -21.06 18.93 -25.79
N PRO A 296 -21.91 19.18 -26.80
CA PRO A 296 -23.31 18.75 -26.75
C PRO A 296 -23.41 17.22 -26.76
N GLY A 297 -24.29 16.67 -25.91
CA GLY A 297 -24.49 15.23 -25.81
C GLY A 297 -23.36 14.49 -25.08
N VAL A 298 -22.54 15.20 -24.29
CA VAL A 298 -21.49 14.61 -23.46
C VAL A 298 -21.71 15.01 -22.01
N GLU A 299 -21.61 14.03 -21.11
CA GLU A 299 -21.64 14.24 -19.67
C GLU A 299 -20.32 13.75 -19.08
N VAL A 300 -19.65 14.60 -18.30
CA VAL A 300 -18.34 14.26 -17.70
C VAL A 300 -18.47 14.23 -16.19
N ILE A 301 -18.24 13.05 -15.62
CA ILE A 301 -18.19 12.82 -14.17
C ILE A 301 -16.71 12.71 -13.80
N VAL A 302 -16.21 13.71 -13.07
CA VAL A 302 -14.81 13.73 -12.63
C VAL A 302 -14.71 13.22 -11.21
N PHE A 303 -13.72 12.35 -10.94
CA PHE A 303 -13.32 12.00 -9.59
C PHE A 303 -12.75 13.24 -8.87
N SER A 304 -13.62 13.94 -8.14
CA SER A 304 -13.25 15.05 -7.26
C SER A 304 -13.11 14.56 -5.83
N GLY A 305 -12.13 13.68 -5.56
CA GLY A 305 -11.69 13.32 -4.19
C GLY A 305 -12.82 13.18 -3.16
N TRP A 306 -13.86 12.40 -3.49
CA TRP A 306 -15.12 12.35 -2.75
C TRP A 306 -14.90 12.17 -1.24
N ARG A 307 -15.13 13.25 -0.47
CA ARG A 307 -15.34 13.19 0.98
C ARG A 307 -16.83 13.25 1.25
N ARG A 308 -17.49 12.09 1.36
CA ARG A 308 -18.71 12.04 2.19
C ARG A 308 -18.28 12.14 3.65
N PRO A 309 -18.93 12.95 4.50
CA PRO A 309 -18.83 12.76 5.94
C PRO A 309 -19.27 11.33 6.24
N TRP A 310 -18.39 10.57 6.89
CA TRP A 310 -18.76 9.29 7.48
C TRP A 310 -19.92 9.57 8.47
N PRO A 311 -21.07 8.87 8.38
CA PRO A 311 -22.09 9.00 9.41
C PRO A 311 -21.43 8.61 10.74
N ALA A 312 -21.43 9.52 11.71
CA ALA A 312 -20.80 9.31 13.00
C ALA A 312 -21.14 7.91 13.53
N ALA A 313 -20.13 7.20 14.05
CA ALA A 313 -20.33 5.89 14.64
C ALA A 313 -21.54 5.95 15.59
N PRO A 314 -22.48 4.98 15.52
CA PRO A 314 -23.59 4.96 16.45
C PRO A 314 -23.03 5.01 17.89
N PRO A 315 -23.66 5.79 18.79
CA PRO A 315 -23.19 5.86 20.17
C PRO A 315 -23.11 4.45 20.75
N PRO A 316 -22.11 4.17 21.61
CA PRO A 316 -21.99 2.87 22.23
C PRO A 316 -23.31 2.51 22.93
N PRO A 317 -23.73 1.23 22.91
CA PRO A 317 -24.93 0.82 23.60
C PRO A 317 -24.85 1.27 25.06
N ASN A 318 -25.96 1.80 25.58
CA ASN A 318 -26.04 2.23 26.96
C ASN A 318 -25.54 1.11 27.88
N PRO A 319 -24.68 1.42 28.86
CA PRO A 319 -24.30 0.42 29.85
C PRO A 319 -25.57 -0.12 30.51
N PRO A 320 -25.59 -1.42 30.86
CA PRO A 320 -26.74 -2.01 31.55
C PRO A 320 -27.06 -1.19 32.80
N PRO A 321 -28.35 -1.04 33.17
CA PRO A 321 -28.74 -0.26 34.34
C PRO A 321 -27.96 -0.75 35.56
N SER A 322 -27.26 0.17 36.21
CA SER A 322 -26.64 -0.08 37.49
C SER A 322 -27.76 -0.45 38.47
N ASN A 323 -27.83 -1.72 38.85
CA ASN A 323 -28.67 -2.14 39.97
C ASN A 323 -28.20 -1.33 41.19
N GLY A 324 -29.07 -0.41 41.61
CA GLY A 324 -28.88 0.44 42.77
C GLY A 324 -28.64 -0.43 44.00
N SER A 325 -27.37 -0.60 44.35
CA SER A 325 -26.96 -1.02 45.68
C SER A 325 -26.73 0.26 46.47
N SER A 326 -27.68 0.55 47.36
CA SER A 326 -27.58 1.64 48.33
C SER A 326 -26.27 1.54 49.10
N PRO A 327 -25.61 2.67 49.45
CA PRO A 327 -24.42 2.61 50.28
C PRO A 327 -24.81 2.14 51.69
N PRO A 328 -24.03 1.25 52.34
CA PRO A 328 -24.30 0.87 53.71
C PRO A 328 -24.08 2.07 54.64
N ARG A 329 -25.01 2.25 55.57
CA ARG A 329 -24.96 3.27 56.63
C ARG A 329 -23.71 3.05 57.49
N SER A 330 -23.01 4.14 57.76
CA SER A 330 -21.89 4.23 58.69
C SER A 330 -22.35 3.98 60.13
N SER A 331 -21.53 3.23 60.88
CA SER A 331 -21.49 3.24 62.34
C SER A 331 -20.02 3.23 62.82
N PRO A 332 -19.69 3.83 63.98
CA PRO A 332 -18.34 4.31 64.28
C PRO A 332 -17.49 3.38 65.19
N SER A 333 -16.16 3.63 65.18
CA SER A 333 -15.07 3.17 66.09
C SER A 333 -14.65 1.69 65.96
N SER A 334 -13.38 1.27 65.87
CA SER A 334 -12.08 1.77 66.37
C SER A 334 -10.88 1.07 65.62
N PRO A 335 -9.59 1.38 65.90
CA PRO A 335 -8.53 1.50 64.88
C PRO A 335 -7.62 0.26 64.69
N GLY A 336 -7.05 0.11 63.49
CA GLY A 336 -5.89 -0.76 63.27
C GLY A 336 -5.72 -1.23 61.82
N CYS A 337 -4.47 -1.22 61.34
CA CYS A 337 -3.98 -1.68 60.04
C CYS A 337 -4.21 -0.77 58.83
N ALA A 338 -3.22 0.09 58.57
CA ALA A 338 -3.02 0.77 57.30
C ALA A 338 -2.61 -0.23 56.20
N ALA A 339 -3.36 -0.27 55.11
CA ALA A 339 -2.97 -0.87 53.83
C ALA A 339 -2.59 0.25 52.83
N PRO A 340 -1.66 0.01 51.89
CA PRO A 340 -1.02 1.06 51.10
C PRO A 340 -1.99 1.74 50.14
N THR A 341 -1.98 3.07 50.16
CA THR A 341 -2.70 3.94 49.22
C THR A 341 -2.14 3.80 47.80
N TRP A 342 -2.96 3.33 46.88
CA TRP A 342 -2.74 3.46 45.45
C TRP A 342 -2.98 4.92 45.02
N PRO A 343 -2.13 5.52 44.17
CA PRO A 343 -2.35 6.88 43.69
C PRO A 343 -3.58 6.93 42.75
N ARG A 344 -4.38 7.99 42.91
CA ARG A 344 -5.58 8.30 42.13
C ARG A 344 -5.29 8.37 40.61
N PRO A 345 -6.28 8.06 39.75
CA PRO A 345 -6.15 8.22 38.32
C PRO A 345 -6.00 9.70 37.92
N TRP A 346 -5.19 9.92 36.89
CA TRP A 346 -4.91 11.23 36.30
C TRP A 346 -6.20 11.89 35.77
N PRO A 347 -6.32 13.24 35.82
CA PRO A 347 -7.44 13.94 35.22
C PRO A 347 -7.40 13.84 33.68
N PRO A 348 -8.55 13.92 32.98
CA PRO A 348 -8.60 13.81 31.53
C PRO A 348 -7.92 15.03 30.88
N CYS A 349 -6.91 14.80 30.04
CA CYS A 349 -6.30 15.83 29.22
C CYS A 349 -7.30 16.33 28.18
N ALA A 350 -7.71 17.59 28.33
CA ALA A 350 -8.46 18.35 27.34
C ALA A 350 -7.66 18.48 26.04
N ALA A 351 -8.34 18.26 24.92
CA ALA A 351 -7.83 18.42 23.57
C ALA A 351 -7.52 19.89 23.25
N GLY A 352 -6.32 20.14 22.74
CA GLY A 352 -5.89 21.39 22.12
C GLY A 352 -4.55 21.17 21.40
N PRO A 353 -4.35 21.70 20.18
CA PRO A 353 -3.24 21.32 19.34
C PRO A 353 -1.96 22.01 19.84
N ARG A 354 -1.01 21.23 20.36
CA ARG A 354 0.38 21.68 20.53
C ARG A 354 1.20 21.04 19.43
N THR A 355 1.55 21.87 18.45
CA THR A 355 2.57 21.61 17.44
C THR A 355 3.90 21.31 18.14
N TRP A 356 4.39 20.09 17.98
CA TRP A 356 5.75 19.73 18.37
C TRP A 356 6.63 19.89 17.12
N SER A 357 7.53 20.87 17.14
CA SER A 357 8.58 21.03 16.13
C SER A 357 9.72 20.03 16.44
N PRO A 358 10.16 19.19 15.50
CA PRO A 358 11.37 18.39 15.70
C PRO A 358 12.61 19.29 15.56
N PRO A 359 13.74 18.96 16.22
CA PRO A 359 14.97 19.72 16.06
C PRO A 359 15.48 19.60 14.64
N SER A 360 15.86 20.74 14.06
CA SER A 360 16.44 20.86 12.74
C SER A 360 17.73 20.04 12.61
N CYS A 361 17.72 19.03 11.75
CA CYS A 361 18.93 18.43 11.18
C CYS A 361 19.53 19.41 10.16
N ALA A 362 20.10 20.52 10.64
CA ALA A 362 20.89 21.44 9.84
C ALA A 362 22.28 21.53 10.46
N GLY A 363 23.23 20.95 9.74
CA GLY A 363 24.61 20.87 10.15
C GLY A 363 25.04 19.43 10.09
N TRP A 364 25.45 18.99 8.89
CA TRP A 364 26.56 18.07 8.63
C TRP A 364 26.88 18.21 7.14
N ALA A 365 27.70 19.22 6.86
CA ALA A 365 28.43 19.31 5.61
C ALA A 365 29.90 19.59 5.96
N SER A 366 30.78 18.82 5.31
CA SER A 366 32.19 19.10 5.08
C SER A 366 33.20 18.68 6.16
N ALA A 367 33.88 17.55 5.95
CA ALA A 367 35.35 17.46 6.04
C ALA A 367 35.86 16.13 5.47
N ALA A 368 36.38 16.17 4.24
CA ALA A 368 37.40 15.23 3.75
C ALA A 368 38.79 15.78 4.13
N PRO A 369 39.85 14.95 4.19
CA PRO A 369 41.03 15.23 5.00
C PRO A 369 42.09 16.04 4.25
N THR A 370 42.67 17.03 4.92
CA THR A 370 43.99 17.56 4.56
C THR A 370 44.84 17.73 5.83
N SER A 371 46.08 17.31 5.67
CA SER A 371 47.14 17.21 6.67
C SER A 371 47.64 18.55 7.19
N ALA A 372 48.13 18.50 8.44
CA ALA A 372 49.32 19.17 8.96
C ALA A 372 49.13 20.36 9.95
N THR A 373 49.68 20.12 11.16
CA THR A 373 50.46 21.02 12.02
C THR A 373 49.75 22.05 12.93
N THR A 374 49.77 21.73 14.22
CA THR A 374 50.14 22.58 15.38
C THR A 374 49.51 23.96 15.53
N SER A 375 48.62 24.11 16.52
CA SER A 375 48.79 24.99 17.70
C SER A 375 47.44 25.27 18.37
N ALA A 376 47.40 25.15 19.70
CA ALA A 376 46.30 25.59 20.54
C ALA A 376 46.34 27.11 20.73
N PRO A 377 45.18 27.74 21.03
CA PRO A 377 45.13 28.51 22.27
C PRO A 377 43.85 28.30 23.10
N ARG A 378 43.99 28.69 24.37
CA ARG A 378 43.08 28.52 25.52
C ARG A 378 41.98 29.60 25.57
N TRP A 379 40.76 29.18 25.97
CA TRP A 379 39.77 29.72 26.97
C TRP A 379 39.41 31.24 26.98
N PRO A 380 38.31 31.74 27.63
CA PRO A 380 37.42 31.10 28.63
C PRO A 380 35.90 31.38 28.51
N GLY A 381 35.08 30.62 29.28
CA GLY A 381 33.69 30.98 29.59
C GLY A 381 32.98 29.97 30.49
N ARG A 382 32.98 30.23 31.81
CA ARG A 382 32.32 29.45 32.88
C ARG A 382 30.79 29.65 32.90
N CYS A 383 30.05 28.61 33.28
CA CYS A 383 29.06 28.57 34.39
C CYS A 383 28.51 27.11 34.49
N THR A 384 28.96 26.23 35.39
CA THR A 384 28.62 26.01 36.82
C THR A 384 27.18 25.59 37.16
N GLY A 385 27.05 24.42 37.81
CA GLY A 385 25.91 23.90 38.61
C GLY A 385 25.19 22.71 37.93
N TRP A 386 25.41 21.42 38.18
CA TRP A 386 25.60 20.57 39.39
C TRP A 386 24.38 20.41 40.31
N CYS A 387 23.69 19.27 40.15
CA CYS A 387 23.35 18.26 41.18
C CYS A 387 22.98 16.96 40.42
N SER A 388 23.75 15.85 40.36
CA SER A 388 24.03 14.79 41.38
C SER A 388 22.81 14.41 42.24
N GLY A 389 22.46 13.16 42.57
CA GLY A 389 22.93 11.77 42.34
C GLY A 389 21.70 10.84 42.51
N CYS A 390 21.69 9.51 42.62
CA CYS A 390 22.61 8.42 42.96
C CYS A 390 22.06 7.13 42.26
N CYS A 391 22.72 5.99 42.03
CA CYS A 391 23.71 5.23 42.79
C CYS A 391 24.63 4.38 41.88
N THR A 392 25.87 4.24 42.35
CA THR A 392 27.07 3.46 42.00
C THR A 392 26.92 1.93 42.15
N SER A 393 27.37 1.09 41.19
CA SER A 393 28.69 0.34 41.08
C SER A 393 28.69 -1.07 41.74
N PRO A 394 29.57 -2.06 41.39
CA PRO A 394 30.87 -1.95 40.67
C PRO A 394 31.18 -3.02 39.57
N PRO A 395 32.36 -2.91 38.89
CA PRO A 395 32.92 -3.91 37.98
C PRO A 395 34.09 -4.72 38.60
N CYS A 396 34.26 -5.97 38.16
CA CYS A 396 35.53 -6.73 38.20
C CYS A 396 36.00 -6.87 36.74
N GLY A 397 37.27 -6.87 36.34
CA GLY A 397 38.58 -6.87 36.99
C GLY A 397 39.59 -7.14 35.86
N SER A 398 40.70 -6.42 35.87
CA SER A 398 41.76 -6.35 34.85
C SER A 398 42.61 -7.62 34.70
N ALA A 399 43.17 -7.86 33.50
CA ALA A 399 44.56 -8.34 33.34
C ALA A 399 45.11 -8.07 31.93
N ASN A 400 46.28 -7.41 31.89
CA ASN A 400 47.13 -7.06 30.76
C ASN A 400 47.87 -8.28 30.17
N SER A 401 48.14 -8.29 28.86
CA SER A 401 49.50 -8.32 28.26
C SER A 401 49.49 -8.47 26.72
N ARG A 402 50.33 -7.69 26.04
CA ARG A 402 50.73 -7.72 24.61
C ARG A 402 52.22 -8.18 24.54
N PRO A 403 52.91 -8.39 23.37
CA PRO A 403 52.48 -8.37 21.94
C PRO A 403 53.08 -9.47 20.99
N SER A 404 52.46 -9.62 19.79
CA SER A 404 53.03 -9.89 18.43
C SER A 404 53.79 -11.21 18.08
N PRO A 405 54.01 -11.55 16.78
CA PRO A 405 53.10 -11.58 15.62
C PRO A 405 53.25 -12.85 14.73
N ALA A 406 52.47 -12.91 13.64
CA ALA A 406 52.69 -13.62 12.37
C ALA A 406 52.03 -14.99 12.09
N ALA A 407 51.71 -15.14 10.79
CA ALA A 407 51.40 -16.34 9.99
C ALA A 407 49.91 -16.74 9.79
N THR A 408 49.36 -16.25 8.68
CA THR A 408 48.73 -17.00 7.57
C THR A 408 48.12 -18.38 7.87
N SER A 409 46.79 -18.49 7.69
CA SER A 409 46.10 -19.41 6.74
C SER A 409 44.71 -19.82 7.24
N THR A 410 43.69 -19.54 6.42
CA THR A 410 42.35 -20.17 6.42
C THR A 410 42.32 -21.23 5.32
N PRO A 411 41.25 -22.04 5.16
CA PRO A 411 40.46 -22.77 6.15
C PRO A 411 40.21 -24.24 5.71
N ARG A 412 39.73 -25.13 6.58
CA ARG A 412 38.88 -26.27 6.15
C ARG A 412 37.73 -26.53 7.12
N CYS A 413 36.54 -26.51 6.53
CA CYS A 413 35.26 -26.84 7.12
C CYS A 413 35.01 -28.36 7.23
N CYS A 414 34.20 -28.68 8.22
CA CYS A 414 33.13 -29.70 8.28
C CYS A 414 33.47 -31.20 8.29
N ALA A 415 33.07 -31.84 9.38
CA ALA A 415 32.31 -33.10 9.31
C ALA A 415 31.43 -33.33 10.56
N SER A 416 30.25 -33.91 10.29
CA SER A 416 29.40 -34.74 11.17
C SER A 416 28.31 -34.08 12.03
N CYS A 417 27.06 -34.18 11.56
CA CYS A 417 26.02 -34.98 12.20
C CYS A 417 24.73 -34.95 11.38
N SER A 418 24.33 -36.09 10.80
CA SER A 418 22.94 -36.31 10.38
C SER A 418 22.53 -37.74 10.72
N THR A 419 21.42 -37.83 11.45
CA THR A 419 20.80 -39.07 11.92
C THR A 419 19.50 -39.29 11.16
N SER A 420 19.46 -40.40 10.43
CA SER A 420 18.32 -41.30 10.13
C SER A 420 16.86 -40.78 10.15
N ARG A 421 16.12 -41.04 9.05
CA ARG A 421 14.95 -41.96 9.08
C ARG A 421 14.41 -42.36 7.70
N SER A 422 14.60 -43.65 7.41
CA SER A 422 13.70 -44.65 6.77
C SER A 422 12.66 -44.22 5.72
N ARG A 423 12.89 -44.66 4.47
CA ARG A 423 11.87 -44.89 3.43
C ARG A 423 11.38 -46.35 3.46
N ARG A 424 10.08 -46.57 3.20
CA ARG A 424 9.56 -47.77 2.54
C ARG A 424 8.68 -47.37 1.33
N PRO A 425 8.51 -48.24 0.30
CA PRO A 425 8.15 -47.80 -1.06
C PRO A 425 6.84 -48.41 -1.64
N ARG A 426 6.46 -47.87 -2.83
CA ARG A 426 5.59 -48.39 -3.93
C ARG A 426 4.10 -47.99 -3.92
N PRO A 427 3.37 -48.02 -5.07
CA PRO A 427 3.73 -48.24 -6.49
C PRO A 427 3.19 -47.17 -7.49
N SER A 428 3.52 -47.38 -8.76
CA SER A 428 3.27 -46.62 -10.00
C SER A 428 1.84 -46.65 -10.57
N THR A 429 1.43 -45.57 -11.25
CA THR A 429 0.61 -45.58 -12.49
C THR A 429 0.88 -44.33 -13.36
N PRO A 430 0.87 -44.44 -14.71
CA PRO A 430 1.29 -43.38 -15.63
C PRO A 430 0.13 -42.47 -16.10
N PHE A 431 0.47 -41.22 -16.43
CA PHE A 431 -0.43 -40.22 -17.02
C PHE A 431 -0.65 -40.44 -18.52
N PRO A 432 -1.87 -40.22 -19.07
CA PRO A 432 -2.12 -40.25 -20.50
C PRO A 432 -1.80 -38.90 -21.17
N THR A 433 -1.08 -38.97 -22.28
CA THR A 433 -0.78 -37.87 -23.22
C THR A 433 -2.03 -37.47 -24.01
N TRP A 434 -2.35 -36.18 -24.05
CA TRP A 434 -3.42 -35.62 -24.89
C TRP A 434 -2.92 -35.24 -26.28
N SER A 435 -3.61 -35.76 -27.29
CA SER A 435 -3.42 -35.58 -28.72
C SER A 435 -3.94 -34.21 -29.21
N LYS A 436 -3.25 -33.60 -30.18
CA LYS A 436 -3.66 -32.35 -30.85
C LYS A 436 -4.94 -32.53 -31.68
N PRO A 437 -5.83 -31.51 -31.77
CA PRO A 437 -6.98 -31.54 -32.67
C PRO A 437 -6.63 -31.09 -34.11
N THR A 438 -7.18 -31.83 -35.08
CA THR A 438 -7.17 -31.60 -36.53
C THR A 438 -8.17 -30.48 -36.92
N PRO A 439 -7.89 -29.62 -37.93
CA PRO A 439 -8.83 -28.58 -38.36
C PRO A 439 -9.98 -29.13 -39.24
N PRO A 440 -11.14 -28.46 -39.28
CA PRO A 440 -12.31 -28.89 -40.04
C PRO A 440 -12.20 -28.60 -41.55
N ARG A 441 -12.71 -29.53 -42.36
CA ARG A 441 -12.88 -29.42 -43.82
C ARG A 441 -14.07 -28.51 -44.17
N THR A 442 -13.87 -27.62 -45.13
CA THR A 442 -14.91 -26.86 -45.85
C THR A 442 -15.70 -27.77 -46.81
N PRO A 443 -17.02 -27.58 -46.98
CA PRO A 443 -17.77 -28.19 -48.07
C PRO A 443 -17.74 -27.31 -49.33
N GLU A 444 -17.33 -27.90 -50.45
CA GLU A 444 -17.47 -27.33 -51.79
C GLU A 444 -18.95 -27.26 -52.19
N ALA A 445 -19.37 -26.09 -52.67
CA ALA A 445 -20.64 -25.87 -53.34
C ALA A 445 -20.58 -26.42 -54.77
N ARG A 446 -21.67 -27.08 -55.18
CA ARG A 446 -21.96 -27.40 -56.59
C ARG A 446 -22.56 -26.18 -57.28
N ASP A 447 -22.17 -26.07 -58.55
CA ASP A 447 -22.64 -25.23 -59.66
C ASP A 447 -22.21 -23.76 -59.68
#